data_AF-A0A022XGL2-F1
#
_entry.id   AF-A0A022XGL2-F1
#
_cell.length_a   1.000
_cell.length_b   1.000
_cell.length_c   1.000
_cell.angle_alpha   90.00
_cell.angle_beta   90.00
_cell.angle_gamma   90.00
#
_symmetry.space_group_name_H-M   'P 1'
#
loop_
_entity.id
_entity.type
_entity.pdbx_description
1 polymer ?
#
loop_
_entity_poly.entity_id
_entity_poly.type
_entity_poly.pdbx_seq_one_letter_code
_entity_poly.pdbx_strand_id
1 'polypeptide(L)'
;MLSAIARLNPHVDMKKIVIGLMDRLSTYATRGSEKSDDPEVRKKAEEEATVRLLENLQLSKERGEAPPASDEQKTADKEKGIVQPENGINQPGEGDGGKDTKPESVEDQQESEEATFLPGNIKLYEIFYDQVLNLVKTRGIPIQDTIALLVSLTNLALNIYPDRLEYVDQVLQYATKTATEHSDSADFHSAPAQSSILNLLLAPLQSYVSIFTALSLPNYIPFFAAQSYSTRRAVAGEVARNILRNRTSITSPENLDNVLQILRVLIREGMQQPAGYPGAQSQRRGGETEETIEEQGWLARIVHLVQGPDNDTQLKLLQALRTAYLDGNERIRYTTPSIITSSIKLARKFKAREHFDDNWQPQSSALFRFMHQCVSSLYQRVNSGCADLALRLFVLCGQTADETGFEEVSYEFFAQAFTVYEDSISDSRAQFQAVCIISSALHGCRNFGRENYDTLITKAALHGSKLLKKPDQCRAVYLASHLWWVVESPQKEGDEPNIVYRDGKRVLECLQRALRVADACMDTAVSVELFIEILNRYVYYFDQQNETVTTKYLNGLIELIYSNLQSNQTEGIPSSSLESPRRHFERTLDYIKSREWEGVVTEPPRQ
;
A
#
# COMPACT_ATOMS: atom_id res chain seq x y z
N MET A 1 -43.07 24.52 -14.67
CA MET A 1 -41.88 25.18 -15.23
C MET A 1 -41.11 24.27 -16.19
N LEU A 2 -40.72 23.06 -15.79
CA LEU A 2 -40.02 22.07 -16.63
C LEU A 2 -40.74 21.74 -17.96
N SER A 3 -42.06 21.56 -17.93
CA SER A 3 -42.88 21.38 -19.15
C SER A 3 -42.86 22.59 -20.09
N ALA A 4 -42.68 23.82 -19.56
CA ALA A 4 -42.51 25.02 -20.38
C ALA A 4 -41.10 25.09 -20.99
N ILE A 5 -40.08 24.60 -20.27
CA ILE A 5 -38.70 24.49 -20.77
C ILE A 5 -38.64 23.51 -21.95
N ALA A 6 -39.35 22.37 -21.85
CA ALA A 6 -39.47 21.41 -22.95
C ALA A 6 -40.13 21.97 -24.23
N ARG A 7 -40.80 23.14 -24.15
CA ARG A 7 -41.47 23.82 -25.27
C ARG A 7 -40.71 25.04 -25.81
N LEU A 8 -39.52 25.36 -25.27
CA LEU A 8 -38.71 26.51 -25.72
C LEU A 8 -38.10 26.29 -27.11
N ASN A 9 -37.59 27.34 -27.77
CA ASN A 9 -36.94 27.18 -29.07
C ASN A 9 -35.65 26.34 -28.97
N PRO A 10 -35.30 25.49 -29.96
CA PRO A 10 -34.12 24.62 -29.92
C PRO A 10 -32.77 25.38 -29.80
N HIS A 11 -32.72 26.63 -30.26
CA HIS A 11 -31.53 27.49 -30.18
C HIS A 11 -31.32 28.15 -28.81
N VAL A 12 -32.25 27.97 -27.86
CA VAL A 12 -32.08 28.47 -26.49
C VAL A 12 -31.17 27.50 -25.73
N ASP A 13 -30.14 28.05 -25.06
CA ASP A 13 -29.20 27.32 -24.21
C ASP A 13 -29.91 26.84 -22.92
N MET A 14 -30.74 25.80 -23.07
CA MET A 14 -31.53 25.21 -21.99
C MET A 14 -30.65 24.55 -20.94
N LYS A 15 -29.44 24.12 -21.30
CA LYS A 15 -28.44 23.62 -20.36
C LYS A 15 -28.22 24.61 -19.23
N LYS A 16 -27.89 25.87 -19.54
CA LYS A 16 -27.64 26.87 -18.49
C LYS A 16 -28.84 27.13 -17.60
N ILE A 17 -30.05 27.06 -18.17
CA ILE A 17 -31.30 27.30 -17.42
C ILE A 17 -31.60 26.13 -16.47
N VAL A 18 -31.51 24.89 -16.97
CA VAL A 18 -31.81 23.69 -16.19
C VAL A 18 -30.72 23.46 -15.15
N ILE A 19 -29.44 23.54 -15.52
CA ILE A 19 -28.31 23.46 -14.57
C ILE A 19 -28.44 24.56 -13.51
N GLY A 20 -28.65 25.81 -13.92
CA GLY A 20 -28.80 26.92 -12.97
C GLY A 20 -30.00 26.78 -12.02
N LEU A 21 -31.08 26.12 -12.46
CA LEU A 21 -32.21 25.80 -11.58
C LEU A 21 -31.85 24.70 -10.57
N MET A 22 -31.21 23.62 -11.05
CA MET A 22 -30.79 22.49 -10.22
C MET A 22 -29.74 22.91 -9.19
N ASP A 23 -28.74 23.69 -9.59
CA ASP A 23 -27.68 24.19 -8.70
C ASP A 23 -28.24 25.11 -7.62
N ARG A 24 -29.22 25.96 -7.95
CA ARG A 24 -29.90 26.82 -6.96
C ARG A 24 -30.71 26.00 -5.96
N LEU A 25 -31.42 24.97 -6.42
CA LEU A 25 -32.16 24.06 -5.54
C LEU A 25 -31.22 23.24 -4.66
N SER A 26 -30.12 22.75 -5.24
CA SER A 26 -29.06 22.02 -4.53
C SER A 26 -28.41 22.90 -3.45
N THR A 27 -28.07 24.15 -3.78
CA THR A 27 -27.53 25.13 -2.81
C THR A 27 -28.55 25.52 -1.73
N TYR A 28 -29.83 25.54 -2.07
CA TYR A 28 -30.90 25.79 -1.09
C TYR A 28 -31.04 24.63 -0.10
N ALA A 29 -30.94 23.39 -0.58
CA ALA A 29 -30.99 22.20 0.24
C ALA A 29 -29.81 22.13 1.22
N THR A 30 -28.58 22.42 0.77
CA THR A 30 -27.39 22.38 1.63
C THR A 30 -27.45 23.43 2.75
N ARG A 31 -27.94 24.64 2.49
CA ARG A 31 -28.15 25.69 3.51
C ARG A 31 -29.13 25.29 4.63
N GLY A 32 -30.05 24.35 4.35
CA GLY A 32 -30.96 23.80 5.36
C GLY A 32 -30.29 22.75 6.27
N SER A 33 -29.27 22.05 5.76
CA SER A 33 -28.59 20.91 6.41
C SER A 33 -27.38 21.29 7.29
N GLU A 34 -26.99 22.56 7.35
CA GLU A 34 -25.77 23.03 8.04
C GLU A 34 -25.82 22.95 9.58
N LYS A 35 -26.86 22.38 10.20
CA LYS A 35 -27.09 22.50 11.65
C LYS A 35 -27.02 21.25 12.54
N SER A 36 -26.83 20.01 12.07
CA SER A 36 -26.97 18.90 13.03
C SER A 36 -26.25 17.57 12.83
N ASP A 37 -25.45 17.31 11.79
CA ASP A 37 -24.96 15.93 11.66
C ASP A 37 -23.47 15.80 11.95
N ASP A 38 -23.18 15.11 13.05
CA ASP A 38 -21.87 14.53 13.33
C ASP A 38 -21.46 13.64 12.14
N PRO A 39 -20.24 13.75 11.59
CA PRO A 39 -19.75 12.88 10.52
C PRO A 39 -19.92 11.38 10.82
N GLU A 40 -19.93 10.97 12.10
CA GLU A 40 -20.20 9.58 12.47
C GLU A 40 -21.66 9.15 12.23
N VAL A 41 -22.62 10.05 12.44
CA VAL A 41 -24.05 9.77 12.22
C VAL A 41 -24.34 9.64 10.73
N ARG A 42 -23.77 10.54 9.91
CA ARG A 42 -23.86 10.44 8.44
C ARG A 42 -23.25 9.15 7.92
N LYS A 43 -22.09 8.75 8.47
CA LYS A 43 -21.44 7.50 8.08
C LYS A 43 -22.32 6.29 8.37
N LYS A 44 -22.99 6.24 9.53
CA LYS A 44 -23.91 5.15 9.87
C LYS A 44 -25.14 5.14 8.96
N ALA A 45 -25.73 6.30 8.68
CA ALA A 45 -26.85 6.41 7.75
C ALA A 45 -26.47 5.93 6.34
N GLU A 46 -25.27 6.29 5.86
CA GLU A 46 -24.71 5.79 4.60
C GLU A 46 -24.51 4.26 4.63
N GLU A 47 -23.91 3.72 5.70
CA GLU A 47 -23.72 2.27 5.86
C GLU A 47 -25.06 1.53 5.84
N GLU A 48 -26.07 2.00 6.56
CA GLU A 48 -27.43 1.43 6.51
C GLU A 48 -28.06 1.54 5.12
N ALA A 49 -27.89 2.67 4.43
CA ALA A 49 -28.38 2.85 3.07
C ALA A 49 -27.71 1.87 2.08
N THR A 50 -26.41 1.60 2.23
CA THR A 50 -25.71 0.60 1.39
C THR A 50 -26.26 -0.80 1.63
N VAL A 51 -26.50 -1.17 2.88
CA VAL A 51 -27.06 -2.48 3.23
C VAL A 51 -28.46 -2.62 2.64
N ARG A 52 -29.33 -1.62 2.81
CA ARG A 52 -30.67 -1.60 2.22
C ARG A 52 -30.65 -1.73 0.69
N LEU A 53 -29.73 -1.03 0.02
CA LEU A 53 -29.57 -1.13 -1.44
C LEU A 53 -29.14 -2.55 -1.85
N LEU A 54 -28.16 -3.14 -1.15
CA LEU A 54 -27.69 -4.48 -1.46
C LEU A 54 -28.76 -5.55 -1.19
N GLU A 55 -29.52 -5.44 -0.11
CA GLU A 55 -30.65 -6.32 0.19
C GLU A 55 -31.75 -6.21 -0.87
N ASN A 56 -32.13 -4.98 -1.26
CA ASN A 56 -33.10 -4.76 -2.33
C ASN A 56 -32.64 -5.38 -3.65
N LEU A 57 -31.33 -5.28 -3.97
CA LEU A 57 -30.76 -5.90 -5.16
C LEU A 57 -30.73 -7.42 -5.07
N GLN A 58 -30.43 -8.01 -3.92
CA GLN A 58 -30.50 -9.46 -3.70
C GLN A 58 -31.94 -9.96 -3.87
N LEU A 59 -32.92 -9.29 -3.25
CA LEU A 59 -34.34 -9.59 -3.39
C LEU A 59 -34.82 -9.45 -4.84
N SER A 60 -34.35 -8.44 -5.58
CA SER A 60 -34.69 -8.27 -7.00
C SER A 60 -34.09 -9.37 -7.89
N LYS A 61 -32.87 -9.84 -7.58
CA LYS A 61 -32.23 -10.97 -8.26
C LYS A 61 -32.92 -12.30 -7.96
N GLU A 62 -33.35 -12.51 -6.72
CA GLU A 62 -34.09 -13.71 -6.29
C GLU A 62 -35.52 -13.74 -6.84
N ARG A 63 -36.16 -12.57 -7.03
CA ARG A 63 -37.47 -12.46 -7.68
C ARG A 63 -37.45 -12.63 -9.19
N GLY A 64 -36.27 -12.69 -9.82
CA GLY A 64 -36.15 -12.89 -11.26
C GLY A 64 -36.83 -11.80 -12.10
N GLU A 65 -36.86 -10.55 -11.62
CA GLU A 65 -37.39 -9.45 -12.42
C GLU A 65 -36.36 -9.05 -13.49
N ALA A 66 -36.70 -9.39 -14.75
CA ALA A 66 -36.05 -8.82 -15.93
C ALA A 66 -36.25 -7.28 -15.95
N PRO A 67 -35.37 -6.52 -16.63
CA PRO A 67 -35.52 -5.07 -16.73
C PRO A 67 -36.90 -4.73 -17.32
N PRO A 68 -37.58 -3.66 -16.88
CA PRO A 68 -38.86 -3.29 -17.45
C PRO A 68 -38.68 -2.98 -18.94
N ALA A 69 -39.21 -3.87 -19.78
CA ALA A 69 -39.34 -3.65 -21.20
C ALA A 69 -40.25 -2.43 -21.40
N SER A 70 -39.72 -1.39 -22.04
CA SER A 70 -40.52 -0.29 -22.54
C SER A 70 -41.46 -0.82 -23.63
N ASP A 71 -42.76 -0.87 -23.33
CA ASP A 71 -43.83 -1.11 -24.28
C ASP A 71 -43.87 0.01 -25.33
N GLU A 72 -43.16 -0.20 -26.44
CA GLU A 72 -43.44 0.47 -27.71
C GLU A 72 -44.21 -0.51 -28.60
N GLN A 73 -45.55 -0.40 -28.61
CA GLN A 73 -46.40 -0.50 -29.81
C GLN A 73 -47.88 -0.57 -29.42
N LYS A 74 -48.61 0.53 -29.67
CA LYS A 74 -49.91 0.58 -30.37
C LYS A 74 -50.59 1.94 -30.15
N THR A 75 -50.43 2.83 -31.11
CA THR A 75 -51.52 3.76 -31.51
C THR A 75 -51.26 4.24 -32.93
N ALA A 76 -51.94 3.61 -33.89
CA ALA A 76 -52.36 4.24 -35.13
C ALA A 76 -53.85 3.92 -35.32
N ASP A 77 -54.59 4.96 -35.73
CA ASP A 77 -55.96 4.95 -36.22
C ASP A 77 -57.10 4.65 -35.24
N LYS A 78 -57.81 5.71 -34.84
CA LYS A 78 -59.17 5.97 -35.34
C LYS A 78 -59.70 7.34 -34.90
N GLU A 79 -59.88 8.18 -35.92
CA GLU A 79 -60.73 9.36 -35.91
C GLU A 79 -62.22 8.97 -36.07
N LYS A 80 -63.10 9.81 -35.52
CA LYS A 80 -64.54 10.02 -35.80
C LYS A 80 -65.58 9.05 -35.23
N GLY A 81 -66.56 9.63 -34.54
CA GLY A 81 -67.86 9.02 -34.28
C GLY A 81 -68.66 9.70 -33.17
N ILE A 82 -69.53 10.62 -33.57
CA ILE A 82 -70.52 11.36 -32.76
C ILE A 82 -71.54 10.40 -32.09
N VAL A 83 -72.09 10.78 -30.93
CA VAL A 83 -73.55 10.79 -30.55
C VAL A 83 -73.68 10.87 -29.01
N GLN A 84 -74.18 12.01 -28.52
CA GLN A 84 -74.99 12.19 -27.30
C GLN A 84 -76.46 11.84 -27.66
N PRO A 85 -77.43 11.57 -26.73
CA PRO A 85 -77.61 12.37 -25.52
C PRO A 85 -78.32 11.72 -24.29
N GLU A 86 -78.53 12.57 -23.29
CA GLU A 86 -79.73 12.71 -22.43
C GLU A 86 -79.79 12.11 -21.00
N ASN A 87 -79.54 13.01 -20.04
CA ASN A 87 -80.46 13.56 -19.02
C ASN A 87 -81.27 12.64 -18.09
N GLY A 88 -81.25 12.99 -16.78
CA GLY A 88 -82.32 12.55 -15.86
C GLY A 88 -82.12 12.73 -14.34
N ILE A 89 -81.76 13.94 -13.89
CA ILE A 89 -82.22 14.66 -12.68
C ILE A 89 -82.98 13.86 -11.58
N ASN A 90 -82.49 13.87 -10.32
CA ASN A 90 -83.25 14.34 -9.13
C ASN A 90 -82.44 14.25 -7.81
N GLN A 91 -82.15 15.43 -7.25
CA GLN A 91 -82.12 15.75 -5.80
C GLN A 91 -83.38 16.61 -5.54
N PRO A 92 -83.92 16.82 -4.30
CA PRO A 92 -83.15 17.18 -3.09
C PRO A 92 -83.76 16.75 -1.73
N GLY A 93 -83.07 17.08 -0.62
CA GLY A 93 -83.63 17.04 0.73
C GLY A 93 -82.58 17.30 1.82
N GLU A 94 -82.47 18.56 2.25
CA GLU A 94 -81.66 19.05 3.38
C GLU A 94 -82.29 18.74 4.75
N GLY A 95 -81.47 18.65 5.81
CA GLY A 95 -81.81 19.30 7.10
C GLY A 95 -81.75 18.49 8.41
N ASP A 96 -80.55 18.49 9.03
CA ASP A 96 -80.27 18.77 10.45
C ASP A 96 -80.49 17.74 11.59
N GLY A 97 -79.54 17.71 12.55
CA GLY A 97 -79.81 17.30 13.94
C GLY A 97 -78.88 16.31 14.67
N GLY A 98 -77.66 16.72 15.03
CA GLY A 98 -77.11 16.60 16.42
C GLY A 98 -76.65 15.26 17.06
N LYS A 99 -75.32 15.16 17.25
CA LYS A 99 -74.52 14.85 18.48
C LYS A 99 -74.46 13.47 19.17
N ASP A 100 -73.20 13.15 19.51
CA ASP A 100 -72.62 12.53 20.73
C ASP A 100 -72.12 11.07 20.74
N THR A 101 -70.78 10.98 20.59
CA THR A 101 -69.78 10.31 21.46
C THR A 101 -69.69 8.78 21.58
N LYS A 102 -68.48 8.25 21.27
CA LYS A 102 -67.61 7.45 22.19
C LYS A 102 -66.24 7.13 21.54
N PRO A 103 -65.20 6.71 22.30
CA PRO A 103 -63.94 7.45 22.42
C PRO A 103 -62.68 6.74 21.89
N GLU A 104 -61.57 7.48 21.98
CA GLU A 104 -60.17 7.15 21.71
C GLU A 104 -59.60 5.94 22.46
N SER A 105 -58.65 5.26 21.81
CA SER A 105 -57.45 4.71 22.44
C SER A 105 -56.26 4.95 21.52
N VAL A 106 -55.31 5.73 22.03
CA VAL A 106 -54.10 6.25 21.41
C VAL A 106 -53.03 5.14 21.29
N GLU A 107 -52.49 4.93 20.09
CA GLU A 107 -51.17 4.32 19.89
C GLU A 107 -50.18 5.45 19.58
N ASP A 108 -49.30 5.74 20.55
CA ASP A 108 -48.11 6.55 20.34
C ASP A 108 -47.00 5.66 19.76
N GLN A 109 -46.71 5.81 18.47
CA GLN A 109 -45.40 5.54 17.90
C GLN A 109 -44.85 6.87 17.36
N GLN A 110 -44.00 7.49 18.16
CA GLN A 110 -43.17 8.63 17.76
C GLN A 110 -42.13 8.13 16.75
N GLU A 111 -42.42 8.27 15.46
CA GLU A 111 -41.37 8.44 14.44
C GLU A 111 -40.83 9.87 14.57
N SER A 112 -39.53 9.98 14.81
CA SER A 112 -38.80 11.24 14.82
C SER A 112 -38.76 11.83 13.41
N GLU A 113 -39.71 12.70 13.09
CA GLU A 113 -39.65 13.60 11.93
C GLU A 113 -38.53 14.63 12.13
N GLU A 114 -37.32 14.33 11.65
CA GLU A 114 -36.36 15.38 11.31
C GLU A 114 -36.81 16.04 10.01
N ALA A 115 -37.47 17.18 10.15
CA ALA A 115 -38.04 17.98 9.07
C ALA A 115 -36.96 18.39 8.04
N THR A 116 -36.91 17.68 6.92
CA THR A 116 -36.28 18.17 5.70
C THR A 116 -37.05 19.42 5.25
N PHE A 117 -36.39 20.57 5.16
CA PHE A 117 -37.00 21.89 4.83
C PHE A 117 -37.53 22.02 3.38
N LEU A 118 -37.62 20.94 2.63
CA LEU A 118 -38.31 20.84 1.35
C LEU A 118 -39.72 20.29 1.61
N PRO A 119 -40.76 20.66 0.84
CA PRO A 119 -42.06 20.03 0.98
C PRO A 119 -41.87 18.52 0.78
N GLY A 120 -41.93 17.72 1.85
CA GLY A 120 -41.61 16.28 1.86
C GLY A 120 -42.47 15.43 0.92
N ASN A 121 -43.43 16.05 0.24
CA ASN A 121 -44.32 15.45 -0.74
C ASN A 121 -43.86 15.59 -2.21
N ILE A 122 -42.81 16.37 -2.52
CA ILE A 122 -42.36 16.55 -3.91
C ILE A 122 -41.07 15.80 -4.14
N LYS A 123 -41.17 14.65 -4.82
CA LYS A 123 -40.04 13.87 -5.32
C LYS A 123 -39.33 14.59 -6.46
N LEU A 124 -38.60 15.64 -6.13
CA LEU A 124 -37.92 16.52 -7.08
C LEU A 124 -37.01 15.73 -8.02
N TYR A 125 -36.24 14.77 -7.50
CA TYR A 125 -35.34 13.96 -8.31
C TYR A 125 -36.07 13.22 -9.44
N GLU A 126 -37.14 12.47 -9.15
CA GLU A 126 -37.89 11.70 -10.14
C GLU A 126 -38.45 12.62 -11.24
N ILE A 127 -39.02 13.76 -10.85
CA ILE A 127 -39.57 14.75 -11.79
C ILE A 127 -38.47 15.32 -12.69
N PHE A 128 -37.32 15.69 -12.13
CA PHE A 128 -36.20 16.22 -12.92
C PHE A 128 -35.57 15.13 -13.80
N TYR A 129 -35.45 13.91 -13.32
CA TYR A 129 -34.88 12.79 -14.05
C TYR A 129 -35.71 12.46 -15.29
N ASP A 130 -37.02 12.27 -15.14
CA ASP A 130 -37.94 12.01 -16.27
C ASP A 130 -37.94 13.15 -17.27
N GLN A 131 -37.90 14.39 -16.79
CA GLN A 131 -37.86 15.56 -17.67
C GLN A 131 -36.53 15.64 -18.42
N VAL A 132 -35.39 15.35 -17.78
CA VAL A 132 -34.08 15.32 -18.46
C VAL A 132 -34.05 14.20 -19.52
N LEU A 133 -34.54 13.00 -19.20
CA LEU A 133 -34.63 11.91 -20.19
C LEU A 133 -35.53 12.27 -21.38
N ASN A 134 -36.70 12.85 -21.10
CA ASN A 134 -37.59 13.31 -22.16
C ASN A 134 -36.95 14.40 -23.02
N LEU A 135 -36.16 15.30 -22.42
CA LEU A 135 -35.47 16.37 -23.13
C LEU A 135 -34.35 15.83 -24.03
N VAL A 136 -33.62 14.80 -23.58
CA VAL A 136 -32.61 14.11 -24.40
C VAL A 136 -33.26 13.39 -25.58
N LYS A 137 -34.33 12.62 -25.34
CA LYS A 137 -35.03 11.84 -26.38
C LYS A 137 -35.72 12.72 -27.43
N THR A 138 -36.37 13.81 -27.03
CA THR A 138 -37.17 14.64 -27.95
C THR A 138 -36.35 15.60 -28.80
N ARG A 139 -35.14 15.99 -28.37
CA ARG A 139 -34.40 17.09 -29.00
C ARG A 139 -32.97 16.78 -29.42
N GLY A 140 -32.43 15.59 -29.11
CA GLY A 140 -31.08 15.20 -29.55
C GLY A 140 -30.00 16.17 -29.07
N ILE A 141 -29.97 16.42 -27.75
CA ILE A 141 -28.97 17.28 -27.12
C ILE A 141 -27.57 16.71 -27.38
N PRO A 142 -26.53 17.55 -27.62
CA PRO A 142 -25.15 17.09 -27.67
C PRO A 142 -24.76 16.26 -26.43
N ILE A 143 -23.92 15.25 -26.63
CA ILE A 143 -23.53 14.29 -25.59
C ILE A 143 -22.87 15.00 -24.40
N GLN A 144 -22.02 15.99 -24.67
CA GLN A 144 -21.38 16.81 -23.65
C GLN A 144 -22.40 17.46 -22.71
N ASP A 145 -23.48 18.01 -23.26
CA ASP A 145 -24.49 18.74 -22.50
C ASP A 145 -25.41 17.78 -21.75
N THR A 146 -25.67 16.60 -22.32
CA THR A 146 -26.35 15.51 -21.63
C THR A 146 -25.57 15.10 -20.38
N ILE A 147 -24.26 14.86 -20.49
CA ILE A 147 -23.41 14.49 -19.34
C ILE A 147 -23.37 15.62 -18.30
N ALA A 148 -23.29 16.88 -18.73
CA ALA A 148 -23.33 18.02 -17.80
C ALA A 148 -24.66 18.12 -17.02
N LEU A 149 -25.78 17.77 -17.65
CA LEU A 149 -27.08 17.65 -16.96
C LEU A 149 -27.07 16.49 -15.97
N LEU A 150 -26.46 15.34 -16.31
CA LEU A 150 -26.30 14.20 -15.39
C LEU A 150 -25.44 14.56 -14.17
N VAL A 151 -24.39 15.38 -14.32
CA VAL A 151 -23.60 15.89 -13.19
C VAL A 151 -24.48 16.70 -12.24
N SER A 152 -25.30 17.60 -12.80
CA SER A 152 -26.18 18.47 -12.00
C SER A 152 -27.29 17.66 -11.31
N LEU A 153 -27.84 16.63 -11.98
CA LEU A 153 -28.75 15.64 -11.40
C LEU A 153 -28.12 14.88 -10.23
N THR A 154 -26.86 14.48 -10.38
CA THR A 154 -26.13 13.75 -9.34
C THR A 154 -25.90 14.64 -8.13
N ASN A 155 -25.46 15.88 -8.32
CA ASN A 155 -25.30 16.85 -7.23
C ASN A 155 -26.63 17.20 -6.56
N LEU A 156 -27.73 17.22 -7.31
CA LEU A 156 -29.08 17.41 -6.76
C LEU A 156 -29.48 16.21 -5.89
N ALA A 157 -29.25 14.98 -6.37
CA ALA A 157 -29.54 13.75 -5.64
C ALA A 157 -28.72 13.66 -4.35
N LEU A 158 -27.40 13.88 -4.44
CA LEU A 158 -26.47 13.81 -3.30
C LEU A 158 -26.79 14.84 -2.22
N ASN A 159 -27.17 16.07 -2.60
CA ASN A 159 -27.42 17.14 -1.63
C ASN A 159 -28.84 17.13 -1.04
N ILE A 160 -29.83 16.58 -1.75
CA ILE A 160 -31.22 16.54 -1.27
C ILE A 160 -31.54 15.20 -0.59
N TYR A 161 -31.04 14.09 -1.14
CA TYR A 161 -31.36 12.73 -0.71
C TYR A 161 -30.10 11.89 -0.51
N PRO A 162 -29.23 12.21 0.47
CA PRO A 162 -27.99 11.47 0.71
C PRO A 162 -28.21 9.98 1.00
N ASP A 163 -29.33 9.63 1.64
CA ASP A 163 -29.64 8.24 2.02
C ASP A 163 -30.20 7.39 0.87
N ARG A 164 -30.57 7.99 -0.26
CA ARG A 164 -31.17 7.29 -1.41
C ARG A 164 -30.14 7.02 -2.51
N LEU A 165 -29.31 6.02 -2.26
CA LEU A 165 -28.25 5.57 -3.19
C LEU A 165 -28.78 5.15 -4.58
N GLU A 166 -30.03 4.66 -4.65
CA GLU A 166 -30.72 4.25 -5.88
C GLU A 166 -30.75 5.37 -6.94
N TYR A 167 -30.93 6.62 -6.51
CA TYR A 167 -31.01 7.76 -7.43
C TYR A 167 -29.67 8.05 -8.09
N VAL A 168 -28.57 7.91 -7.36
CA VAL A 168 -27.23 8.07 -7.93
C VAL A 168 -26.90 6.91 -8.86
N ASP A 169 -27.23 5.68 -8.46
CA ASP A 169 -27.00 4.49 -9.29
C ASP A 169 -27.80 4.54 -10.61
N GLN A 170 -29.04 5.03 -10.58
CA GLN A 170 -29.87 5.22 -11.77
C GLN A 170 -29.27 6.23 -12.76
N VAL A 171 -28.65 7.32 -12.27
CA VAL A 171 -27.92 8.26 -13.13
C VAL A 171 -26.69 7.59 -13.74
N LEU A 172 -25.92 6.83 -12.95
CA LEU A 172 -24.75 6.11 -13.41
C LEU A 172 -25.09 5.01 -14.43
N GLN A 173 -26.22 4.33 -14.26
CA GLN A 173 -26.72 3.34 -15.21
C GLN A 173 -27.02 3.99 -16.56
N TYR A 174 -27.72 5.13 -16.55
CA TYR A 174 -28.00 5.87 -17.78
C TYR A 174 -26.71 6.42 -18.42
N ALA A 175 -25.77 6.93 -17.61
CA ALA A 175 -24.46 7.38 -18.08
C ALA A 175 -23.65 6.24 -18.72
N THR A 176 -23.71 5.04 -18.14
CA THR A 176 -23.05 3.83 -18.68
C THR A 176 -23.62 3.47 -20.03
N LYS A 177 -24.96 3.41 -20.14
CA LYS A 177 -25.64 3.14 -21.41
C LYS A 177 -25.25 4.17 -22.48
N THR A 178 -25.27 5.45 -22.12
CA THR A 178 -24.88 6.55 -23.02
C THR A 178 -23.42 6.42 -23.48
N ALA A 179 -22.50 6.08 -22.55
CA ALA A 179 -21.09 5.89 -22.85
C ALA A 179 -20.84 4.68 -23.78
N THR A 180 -21.58 3.59 -23.60
CA THR A 180 -21.47 2.40 -24.46
C THR A 180 -22.05 2.63 -25.85
N GLU A 181 -23.15 3.36 -25.97
CA GLU A 181 -23.80 3.65 -27.26
C GLU A 181 -22.98 4.63 -28.11
N HIS A 182 -22.23 5.52 -27.47
CA HIS A 182 -21.49 6.60 -28.12
C HIS A 182 -19.97 6.47 -27.98
N SER A 183 -19.45 5.26 -27.72
CA SER A 183 -18.03 5.01 -27.49
C SER A 183 -17.12 5.49 -28.63
N ASP A 184 -17.62 5.40 -29.86
CA ASP A 184 -16.87 5.73 -31.09
C ASP A 184 -17.07 7.18 -31.53
N SER A 185 -17.91 7.94 -30.83
CA SER A 185 -18.20 9.33 -31.18
C SER A 185 -17.07 10.27 -30.75
N ALA A 186 -16.64 11.15 -31.65
CA ALA A 186 -15.62 12.16 -31.34
C ALA A 186 -16.08 13.14 -30.24
N ASP A 187 -17.39 13.41 -30.17
CA ASP A 187 -17.98 14.32 -29.20
C ASP A 187 -17.88 13.79 -27.75
N PHE A 188 -17.93 12.46 -27.56
CA PHE A 188 -17.74 11.84 -26.25
C PHE A 188 -16.29 11.95 -25.75
N HIS A 189 -15.31 11.88 -26.66
CA HIS A 189 -13.89 12.05 -26.36
C HIS A 189 -13.43 13.51 -26.32
N SER A 190 -14.34 14.47 -26.55
CA SER A 190 -14.03 15.89 -26.45
C SER A 190 -13.60 16.29 -25.03
N ALA A 191 -12.66 17.23 -24.92
CA ALA A 191 -12.15 17.67 -23.61
C ALA A 191 -13.26 18.15 -22.64
N PRO A 192 -14.29 18.88 -23.08
CA PRO A 192 -15.38 19.28 -22.20
C PRO A 192 -16.28 18.11 -21.74
N ALA A 193 -16.50 17.10 -22.59
CA ALA A 193 -17.25 15.90 -22.21
C ALA A 193 -16.46 15.09 -21.17
N GLN A 194 -15.16 14.87 -21.40
CA GLN A 194 -14.27 14.18 -20.46
C GLN A 194 -14.17 14.89 -19.10
N SER A 195 -14.16 16.22 -19.07
CA SER A 195 -14.23 17.01 -17.83
C SER A 195 -15.55 16.81 -17.09
N SER A 196 -16.66 16.76 -17.81
CA SER A 196 -17.99 16.50 -17.22
C SER A 196 -18.12 15.06 -16.69
N ILE A 197 -17.57 14.07 -17.42
CA ILE A 197 -17.49 12.67 -16.98
C ILE A 197 -16.65 12.55 -15.70
N LEU A 198 -15.49 13.22 -15.66
CA LEU A 198 -14.65 13.26 -14.47
C LEU A 198 -15.44 13.80 -13.27
N ASN A 199 -16.12 14.93 -13.44
CA ASN A 199 -16.94 15.52 -12.38
C ASN A 199 -18.09 14.59 -11.94
N LEU A 200 -18.69 13.84 -12.88
CA LEU A 200 -19.73 12.86 -12.57
C LEU A 200 -19.20 11.72 -11.69
N LEU A 201 -18.00 11.21 -11.97
CA LEU A 201 -17.35 10.15 -11.19
C LEU A 201 -16.82 10.65 -9.84
N LEU A 202 -16.40 11.92 -9.76
CA LEU A 202 -15.86 12.53 -8.55
C LEU A 202 -16.94 13.01 -7.58
N ALA A 203 -18.13 13.38 -8.07
CA ALA A 203 -19.21 13.91 -7.21
C ALA A 203 -19.60 12.95 -6.08
N PRO A 204 -19.83 11.64 -6.32
CA PRO A 204 -20.07 10.68 -5.23
C PRO A 204 -18.88 10.55 -4.28
N LEU A 205 -17.65 10.55 -4.79
CA LEU A 205 -16.43 10.39 -3.99
C LEU A 205 -16.14 11.58 -3.07
N GLN A 206 -16.61 12.77 -3.43
CA GLN A 206 -16.44 14.00 -2.65
C GLN A 206 -17.58 14.24 -1.67
N SER A 207 -18.78 13.77 -1.98
CA SER A 207 -19.99 14.06 -1.20
C SER A 207 -20.25 13.03 -0.10
N TYR A 208 -20.02 11.74 -0.38
CA TYR A 208 -20.15 10.71 0.65
C TYR A 208 -19.00 10.76 1.65
N VAL A 209 -19.29 10.48 2.91
CA VAL A 209 -18.29 10.39 3.99
C VAL A 209 -17.44 9.14 3.80
N SER A 210 -18.07 8.01 3.43
CA SER A 210 -17.38 6.76 3.14
C SER A 210 -17.20 6.56 1.63
N ILE A 211 -15.94 6.43 1.20
CA ILE A 211 -15.62 6.07 -0.19
C ILE A 211 -16.27 4.73 -0.56
N PHE A 212 -16.37 3.79 0.38
CA PHE A 212 -16.95 2.48 0.14
C PHE A 212 -18.42 2.56 -0.26
N THR A 213 -19.16 3.57 0.20
CA THR A 213 -20.54 3.83 -0.22
C THR A 213 -20.60 4.09 -1.73
N ALA A 214 -19.74 4.96 -2.25
CA ALA A 214 -19.64 5.21 -3.69
C ALA A 214 -19.22 3.96 -4.47
N LEU A 215 -18.27 3.19 -3.93
CA LEU A 215 -17.75 1.98 -4.59
C LEU A 215 -18.71 0.79 -4.55
N SER A 216 -19.65 0.78 -3.61
CA SER A 216 -20.69 -0.25 -3.50
C SER A 216 -21.78 -0.11 -4.55
N LEU A 217 -21.86 1.04 -5.24
CA LEU A 217 -22.84 1.29 -6.28
C LEU A 217 -22.61 0.35 -7.48
N PRO A 218 -23.59 -0.48 -7.87
CA PRO A 218 -23.43 -1.50 -8.90
C PRO A 218 -22.94 -0.98 -10.24
N ASN A 219 -23.40 0.21 -10.66
CA ASN A 219 -23.08 0.77 -11.97
C ASN A 219 -21.84 1.69 -11.94
N TYR A 220 -21.22 1.92 -10.78
CA TYR A 220 -20.03 2.78 -10.68
C TYR A 220 -18.82 2.17 -11.38
N ILE A 221 -18.51 0.90 -11.08
CA ILE A 221 -17.37 0.17 -11.68
C ILE A 221 -17.57 -0.02 -13.19
N PRO A 222 -18.74 -0.48 -13.70
CA PRO A 222 -19.01 -0.54 -15.13
C PRO A 222 -18.85 0.82 -15.83
N PHE A 223 -19.36 1.90 -15.24
CA PHE A 223 -19.23 3.23 -15.82
C PHE A 223 -17.76 3.66 -15.89
N PHE A 224 -16.99 3.44 -14.82
CA PHE A 224 -15.56 3.71 -14.77
C PHE A 224 -14.80 2.91 -15.84
N ALA A 225 -15.11 1.62 -16.02
CA ALA A 225 -14.43 0.76 -16.98
C ALA A 225 -14.65 1.19 -18.44
N ALA A 226 -15.80 1.82 -18.75
CA ALA A 226 -16.11 2.33 -20.08
C ALA A 226 -15.36 3.62 -20.45
N GLN A 227 -14.62 4.25 -19.51
CA GLN A 227 -13.96 5.53 -19.75
C GLN A 227 -12.56 5.41 -20.37
N SER A 228 -12.07 6.54 -20.89
CA SER A 228 -10.72 6.68 -21.43
C SER A 228 -9.65 6.45 -20.35
N TYR A 229 -8.43 6.09 -20.77
CA TYR A 229 -7.32 5.88 -19.83
C TYR A 229 -7.01 7.12 -18.98
N SER A 230 -7.05 8.32 -19.57
CA SER A 230 -6.72 9.57 -18.86
C SER A 230 -7.70 9.86 -17.73
N THR A 231 -9.00 9.68 -17.96
CA THR A 231 -10.04 9.86 -16.94
C THR A 231 -9.97 8.77 -15.87
N ARG A 232 -9.78 7.51 -16.27
CA ARG A 232 -9.60 6.40 -15.32
C ARG A 232 -8.38 6.61 -14.41
N ARG A 233 -7.25 7.07 -14.96
CA ARG A 233 -6.03 7.40 -14.19
C ARG A 233 -6.30 8.53 -13.19
N ALA A 234 -6.98 9.59 -13.60
CA ALA A 234 -7.31 10.72 -12.74
C ALA A 234 -8.25 10.32 -11.58
N VAL A 235 -9.30 9.53 -11.87
CA VAL A 235 -10.23 9.03 -10.84
C VAL A 235 -9.51 8.07 -9.88
N ALA A 236 -8.70 7.14 -10.40
CA ALA A 236 -7.93 6.23 -9.56
C ALA A 236 -6.92 6.97 -8.65
N GLY A 237 -6.29 8.03 -9.16
CA GLY A 237 -5.43 8.90 -8.37
C GLY A 237 -6.18 9.66 -7.27
N GLU A 238 -7.40 10.14 -7.55
CA GLU A 238 -8.23 10.79 -6.52
C GLU A 238 -8.69 9.80 -5.45
N VAL A 239 -9.12 8.59 -5.84
CA VAL A 239 -9.49 7.52 -4.90
C VAL A 239 -8.29 7.17 -4.00
N ALA A 240 -7.11 6.98 -4.58
CA ALA A 240 -5.88 6.69 -3.82
C ALA A 240 -5.55 7.83 -2.82
N ARG A 241 -5.62 9.08 -3.27
CA ARG A 241 -5.34 10.25 -2.42
C ARG A 241 -6.39 10.42 -1.32
N ASN A 242 -7.66 10.19 -1.60
CA ASN A 242 -8.74 10.28 -0.62
C ASN A 242 -8.55 9.22 0.48
N ILE A 243 -8.29 7.95 0.10
CA ILE A 243 -7.96 6.86 1.03
C ILE A 243 -6.78 7.25 1.94
N LEU A 244 -5.72 7.82 1.37
CA LEU A 244 -4.52 8.22 2.11
C LEU A 244 -4.73 9.45 3.00
N ARG A 245 -5.47 10.45 2.53
CA ARG A 245 -5.77 11.70 3.26
C ARG A 245 -6.64 11.42 4.48
N ASN A 246 -7.68 10.61 4.30
CA ASN A 246 -8.65 10.29 5.35
C ASN A 246 -8.23 9.06 6.19
N ARG A 247 -7.13 8.38 5.81
CA ARG A 247 -6.63 7.15 6.46
C ARG A 247 -7.71 6.08 6.62
N THR A 248 -8.53 5.90 5.58
CA THR A 248 -9.62 4.92 5.60
C THR A 248 -9.05 3.51 5.64
N SER A 249 -9.39 2.74 6.67
CA SER A 249 -8.93 1.35 6.80
C SER A 249 -9.79 0.43 5.94
N ILE A 250 -9.16 -0.44 5.15
CA ILE A 250 -9.84 -1.44 4.31
C ILE A 250 -9.86 -2.76 5.07
N THR A 251 -11.03 -3.15 5.56
CA THR A 251 -11.24 -4.30 6.45
C THR A 251 -11.84 -5.53 5.75
N SER A 252 -12.74 -5.32 4.79
CA SER A 252 -13.47 -6.39 4.08
C SER A 252 -12.77 -6.77 2.76
N PRO A 253 -12.75 -8.07 2.38
CA PRO A 253 -12.23 -8.51 1.09
C PRO A 253 -13.00 -7.93 -0.10
N GLU A 254 -14.31 -7.70 0.03
CA GLU A 254 -15.14 -7.11 -1.03
C GLU A 254 -14.77 -5.64 -1.26
N ASN A 255 -14.61 -4.89 -0.17
CA ASN A 255 -14.14 -3.50 -0.22
C ASN A 255 -12.74 -3.40 -0.83
N LEU A 256 -11.86 -4.36 -0.52
CA LEU A 256 -10.55 -4.43 -1.13
C LEU A 256 -10.64 -4.70 -2.63
N ASP A 257 -11.47 -5.65 -3.06
CA ASP A 257 -11.62 -5.98 -4.48
C ASP A 257 -12.13 -4.78 -5.28
N ASN A 258 -13.18 -4.10 -4.79
CA ASN A 258 -13.72 -2.89 -5.42
C ASN A 258 -12.65 -1.79 -5.57
N VAL A 259 -11.85 -1.55 -4.53
CA VAL A 259 -10.73 -0.60 -4.58
C VAL A 259 -9.66 -1.05 -5.58
N LEU A 260 -9.31 -2.34 -5.59
CA LEU A 260 -8.30 -2.89 -6.49
C LEU A 260 -8.73 -2.83 -7.96
N GLN A 261 -10.02 -3.01 -8.26
CA GLN A 261 -10.54 -2.88 -9.62
C GLN A 261 -10.30 -1.47 -10.20
N ILE A 262 -10.46 -0.43 -9.38
CA ILE A 262 -10.16 0.95 -9.78
C ILE A 262 -8.65 1.19 -9.87
N LEU A 263 -7.91 0.78 -8.84
CA LEU A 263 -6.46 0.96 -8.80
C LEU A 263 -5.73 0.12 -9.86
N ARG A 264 -6.38 -0.87 -10.48
CA ARG A 264 -5.83 -1.68 -11.57
C ARG A 264 -5.30 -0.83 -12.73
N VAL A 265 -5.89 0.32 -12.99
CA VAL A 265 -5.44 1.25 -14.03
C VAL A 265 -4.05 1.81 -13.72
N LEU A 266 -3.76 2.11 -12.44
CA LEU A 266 -2.43 2.55 -11.99
C LEU A 266 -1.41 1.40 -11.97
N ILE A 267 -1.88 0.17 -11.76
CA ILE A 267 -1.05 -1.04 -11.71
C ILE A 267 -0.63 -1.49 -13.12
N ARG A 268 -1.60 -1.69 -14.02
CA ARG A 268 -1.41 -2.33 -15.33
C ARG A 268 -1.28 -1.32 -16.48
N GLU A 269 -2.17 -0.34 -16.54
CA GLU A 269 -2.37 0.47 -17.76
C GLU A 269 -1.38 1.62 -17.90
N GLY A 270 -0.58 1.92 -16.87
CA GLY A 270 0.61 2.75 -17.01
C GLY A 270 1.76 2.08 -17.78
N MET A 271 1.65 0.79 -18.10
CA MET A 271 2.51 0.13 -19.08
C MET A 271 1.99 0.47 -20.48
N GLN A 272 2.39 1.63 -21.02
CA GLN A 272 2.33 1.80 -22.47
C GLN A 272 3.13 0.65 -23.09
N GLN A 273 2.41 -0.28 -23.73
CA GLN A 273 3.02 -1.17 -24.71
C GLN A 273 3.83 -0.28 -25.66
N PRO A 274 5.13 -0.53 -25.89
CA PRO A 274 5.83 0.14 -26.96
C PRO A 274 5.18 -0.34 -28.27
N ALA A 275 4.21 0.42 -28.76
CA ALA A 275 3.77 0.35 -30.13
C ALA A 275 4.96 0.80 -30.99
N GLY A 276 5.79 -0.15 -31.41
CA GLY A 276 6.98 0.16 -32.20
C GLY A 276 7.85 -1.05 -32.51
N TYR A 277 7.57 -1.70 -33.64
CA TYR A 277 8.48 -2.47 -34.50
C TYR A 277 9.28 -3.64 -33.85
N PRO A 278 9.01 -4.90 -34.22
CA PRO A 278 9.88 -6.02 -33.85
C PRO A 278 11.25 -5.88 -34.53
N GLY A 279 12.27 -5.47 -33.78
CA GLY A 279 13.65 -5.37 -34.25
C GLY A 279 14.45 -4.17 -33.74
N ALA A 280 13.81 -3.16 -33.13
CA ALA A 280 14.55 -2.11 -32.43
C ALA A 280 14.94 -2.63 -31.04
N GLN A 281 16.25 -2.80 -30.81
CA GLN A 281 16.80 -3.11 -29.49
C GLN A 281 16.15 -2.20 -28.44
N SER A 282 15.57 -2.84 -27.44
CA SER A 282 14.90 -2.31 -26.25
C SER A 282 15.87 -1.49 -25.37
N GLN A 283 16.40 -0.40 -25.90
CA GLN A 283 17.33 0.49 -25.20
C GLN A 283 16.66 1.78 -24.68
N ARG A 284 15.36 1.93 -24.87
CA ARG A 284 14.56 2.88 -24.08
C ARG A 284 13.72 2.08 -23.10
N ARG A 285 14.32 1.73 -21.95
CA ARG A 285 13.58 1.65 -20.68
C ARG A 285 12.71 2.90 -20.66
N GLY A 286 11.40 2.79 -20.83
CA GLY A 286 10.49 3.91 -20.66
C GLY A 286 10.73 4.44 -19.26
N GLY A 287 11.45 5.55 -19.14
CA GLY A 287 11.85 6.10 -17.85
C GLY A 287 10.58 6.29 -17.04
N GLU A 288 10.52 5.63 -15.88
CA GLU A 288 9.47 5.91 -14.92
C GLU A 288 9.47 7.41 -14.67
N THR A 289 8.36 8.07 -15.01
CA THR A 289 8.20 9.48 -14.72
C THR A 289 8.03 9.63 -13.21
N GLU A 290 8.45 10.79 -12.67
CA GLU A 290 8.27 11.10 -11.25
C GLU A 290 6.81 10.92 -10.80
N GLU A 291 5.86 11.26 -11.67
CA GLU A 291 4.43 11.03 -11.46
C GLU A 291 4.10 9.53 -11.30
N THR A 292 4.64 8.66 -12.16
CA THR A 292 4.42 7.20 -12.00
C THR A 292 5.08 6.63 -10.76
N ILE A 293 6.21 7.18 -10.32
CA ILE A 293 6.87 6.78 -9.08
C ILE A 293 6.02 7.20 -7.87
N GLU A 294 5.47 8.41 -7.91
CA GLU A 294 4.56 8.90 -6.87
C GLU A 294 3.30 8.03 -6.77
N GLU A 295 2.69 7.66 -7.91
CA GLU A 295 1.56 6.74 -7.97
C GLU A 295 1.89 5.37 -7.36
N GLN A 296 3.04 4.79 -7.71
CA GLN A 296 3.49 3.53 -7.08
C GLN A 296 3.74 3.72 -5.57
N GLY A 297 4.20 4.90 -5.16
CA GLY A 297 4.31 5.28 -3.76
C GLY A 297 2.97 5.32 -3.03
N TRP A 298 1.89 5.80 -3.69
CA TRP A 298 0.54 5.73 -3.13
C TRP A 298 0.08 4.29 -2.95
N LEU A 299 0.26 3.44 -3.97
CA LEU A 299 -0.09 2.01 -3.89
C LEU A 299 0.65 1.32 -2.74
N ALA A 300 1.96 1.58 -2.57
CA ALA A 300 2.74 1.04 -1.47
C ALA A 300 2.24 1.49 -0.09
N ARG A 301 1.75 2.73 0.05
CA ARG A 301 1.19 3.23 1.32
C ARG A 301 -0.17 2.61 1.63
N ILE A 302 -1.01 2.39 0.62
CA ILE A 302 -2.34 1.77 0.77
C ILE A 302 -2.23 0.37 1.41
N VAL A 303 -1.16 -0.38 1.13
CA VAL A 303 -0.91 -1.69 1.76
C VAL A 303 -0.92 -1.64 3.30
N HIS A 304 -0.53 -0.52 3.91
CA HIS A 304 -0.54 -0.37 5.37
C HIS A 304 -1.91 0.02 5.93
N LEU A 305 -2.84 0.48 5.08
CA LEU A 305 -4.23 0.78 5.44
C LEU A 305 -5.14 -0.44 5.27
N VAL A 306 -4.67 -1.51 4.63
CA VAL A 306 -5.37 -2.80 4.57
C VAL A 306 -5.15 -3.54 5.89
N GLN A 307 -6.18 -3.49 6.74
CA GLN A 307 -6.16 -4.06 8.10
C GLN A 307 -7.45 -4.85 8.31
N GLY A 308 -7.33 -6.18 8.31
CA GLY A 308 -8.40 -7.10 8.65
C GLY A 308 -8.65 -7.15 10.16
N PRO A 309 -9.88 -7.46 10.60
CA PRO A 309 -10.21 -7.60 12.01
C PRO A 309 -9.56 -8.84 12.64
N ASP A 310 -9.40 -9.90 11.85
CA ASP A 310 -8.82 -11.17 12.21
C ASP A 310 -7.56 -11.50 11.39
N ASN A 311 -6.79 -12.43 11.94
CA ASN A 311 -5.52 -12.90 11.40
C ASN A 311 -5.67 -13.57 10.03
N ASP A 312 -6.72 -14.38 9.85
CA ASP A 312 -7.00 -15.09 8.60
C ASP A 312 -7.44 -14.14 7.50
N THR A 313 -8.36 -13.21 7.81
CA THR A 313 -8.75 -12.18 6.84
C THR A 313 -7.57 -11.29 6.48
N GLN A 314 -6.69 -10.92 7.42
CA GLN A 314 -5.48 -10.17 7.07
C GLN A 314 -4.61 -10.93 6.06
N LEU A 315 -4.42 -12.24 6.23
CA LEU A 315 -3.65 -13.05 5.28
C LEU A 315 -4.33 -13.10 3.91
N LYS A 316 -5.66 -13.30 3.86
CA LYS A 316 -6.44 -13.30 2.61
C LYS A 316 -6.36 -11.95 1.89
N LEU A 317 -6.46 -10.84 2.62
CA LEU A 317 -6.31 -9.49 2.07
C LEU A 317 -4.92 -9.26 1.47
N LEU A 318 -3.86 -9.71 2.16
CA LEU A 318 -2.49 -9.62 1.65
C LEU A 318 -2.28 -10.50 0.41
N GLN A 319 -2.90 -11.68 0.35
CA GLN A 319 -2.87 -12.57 -0.82
C GLN A 319 -3.58 -11.95 -2.03
N ALA A 320 -4.74 -11.33 -1.82
CA ALA A 320 -5.48 -10.60 -2.86
C ALA A 320 -4.66 -9.40 -3.38
N LEU A 321 -4.08 -8.59 -2.48
CA LEU A 321 -3.19 -7.49 -2.82
C LEU A 321 -2.01 -7.94 -3.68
N ARG A 322 -1.33 -9.03 -3.27
CA ARG A 322 -0.21 -9.59 -4.05
C ARG A 322 -0.67 -9.96 -5.45
N THR A 323 -1.78 -10.68 -5.56
CA THR A 323 -2.30 -11.16 -6.85
C THR A 323 -2.57 -9.99 -7.79
N ALA A 324 -3.19 -8.93 -7.29
CA ALA A 324 -3.42 -7.72 -8.08
C ALA A 324 -2.14 -6.99 -8.46
N TYR A 325 -1.18 -6.82 -7.55
CA TYR A 325 0.06 -6.10 -7.83
C TYR A 325 1.05 -6.86 -8.71
N LEU A 326 0.95 -8.19 -8.80
CA LEU A 326 1.75 -8.98 -9.73
C LEU A 326 1.50 -8.62 -11.21
N ASP A 327 0.34 -8.02 -11.54
CA ASP A 327 0.05 -7.53 -12.89
C ASP A 327 0.95 -6.34 -13.29
N GLY A 328 1.61 -5.65 -12.34
CA GLY A 328 2.44 -4.47 -12.58
C GLY A 328 3.87 -4.74 -13.09
N ASN A 329 4.23 -6.01 -13.34
CA ASN A 329 5.54 -6.46 -13.86
C ASN A 329 6.75 -5.84 -13.14
N GLU A 330 7.48 -4.90 -13.75
CA GLU A 330 8.69 -4.31 -13.15
C GLU A 330 8.39 -3.40 -11.96
N ARG A 331 7.17 -2.84 -11.88
CA ARG A 331 6.74 -1.92 -10.81
C ARG A 331 6.58 -2.59 -9.45
N ILE A 332 6.56 -3.93 -9.42
CA ILE A 332 6.50 -4.71 -8.17
C ILE A 332 7.66 -4.38 -7.22
N ARG A 333 8.75 -3.77 -7.71
CA ARG A 333 9.87 -3.28 -6.89
C ARG A 333 9.46 -2.28 -5.81
N TYR A 334 8.42 -1.48 -6.04
CA TYR A 334 7.95 -0.47 -5.09
C TYR A 334 6.92 -1.01 -4.12
N THR A 335 6.03 -1.89 -4.59
CA THR A 335 4.92 -2.41 -3.79
C THR A 335 5.30 -3.63 -2.96
N THR A 336 6.17 -4.52 -3.45
CA THR A 336 6.55 -5.75 -2.74
C THR A 336 7.15 -5.49 -1.35
N PRO A 337 8.07 -4.52 -1.14
CA PRO A 337 8.58 -4.23 0.20
C PRO A 337 7.49 -3.84 1.21
N SER A 338 6.46 -3.11 0.78
CA SER A 338 5.32 -2.75 1.64
C SER A 338 4.49 -3.97 2.03
N ILE A 339 4.30 -4.92 1.12
CA ILE A 339 3.62 -6.20 1.40
C ILE A 339 4.43 -7.02 2.40
N ILE A 340 5.75 -7.13 2.20
CA ILE A 340 6.64 -7.87 3.10
C ILE A 340 6.65 -7.25 4.50
N THR A 341 6.78 -5.94 4.62
CA THR A 341 6.76 -5.27 5.93
C THR A 341 5.42 -5.41 6.66
N SER A 342 4.28 -5.35 5.94
CA SER A 342 2.97 -5.68 6.51
C SER A 342 2.88 -7.17 6.90
N SER A 343 3.46 -8.08 6.12
CA SER A 343 3.51 -9.52 6.42
C SER A 343 4.36 -9.82 7.66
N ILE A 344 5.50 -9.14 7.85
CA ILE A 344 6.33 -9.26 9.05
C ILE A 344 5.57 -8.82 10.30
N LYS A 345 4.82 -7.72 10.21
CA LYS A 345 3.95 -7.27 11.31
C LYS A 345 2.91 -8.35 11.65
N LEU A 346 2.35 -9.02 10.64
CA LEU A 346 1.42 -10.13 10.84
C LEU A 346 2.09 -11.34 11.49
N ALA A 347 3.30 -11.72 11.05
CA ALA A 347 4.07 -12.83 11.64
C ALA A 347 4.34 -12.61 13.13
N ARG A 348 4.73 -11.38 13.51
CA ARG A 348 4.92 -11.01 14.93
C ARG A 348 3.61 -11.02 15.72
N LYS A 349 2.49 -10.63 15.10
CA LYS A 349 1.16 -10.73 15.72
C LYS A 349 0.71 -12.18 15.94
N PHE A 350 1.04 -13.09 15.02
CA PHE A 350 0.78 -14.53 15.19
C PHE A 350 1.53 -15.07 16.40
N LYS A 351 2.84 -14.77 16.49
CA LYS A 351 3.64 -15.16 17.66
C LYS A 351 3.09 -14.61 18.97
N ALA A 352 2.71 -13.33 19.01
CA ALA A 352 2.14 -12.71 20.21
C ALA A 352 0.81 -13.34 20.67
N ARG A 353 0.14 -14.11 19.80
CA ARG A 353 -1.13 -14.78 20.08
C ARG A 353 -1.00 -16.31 20.15
N GLU A 354 0.21 -16.84 20.29
CA GLU A 354 0.47 -18.30 20.31
C GLU A 354 -0.32 -19.07 21.37
N HIS A 355 -0.65 -18.44 22.50
CA HIS A 355 -1.43 -19.08 23.58
C HIS A 355 -2.95 -19.02 23.38
N PHE A 356 -3.43 -18.25 22.40
CA PHE A 356 -4.86 -18.04 22.16
C PHE A 356 -5.39 -18.81 20.95
N ASP A 357 -4.52 -19.18 20.02
CA ASP A 357 -4.90 -19.78 18.75
C ASP A 357 -4.04 -21.02 18.47
N ASP A 358 -4.65 -22.20 18.45
CA ASP A 358 -3.95 -23.47 18.17
C ASP A 358 -3.44 -23.55 16.72
N ASN A 359 -3.99 -22.74 15.80
CA ASN A 359 -3.65 -22.78 14.38
C ASN A 359 -2.50 -21.85 13.98
N TRP A 360 -1.85 -21.19 14.94
CA TRP A 360 -0.82 -20.18 14.66
C TRP A 360 0.40 -20.74 13.90
N GLN A 361 0.79 -22.00 14.15
CA GLN A 361 1.95 -22.63 13.48
C GLN A 361 1.70 -22.88 11.97
N PRO A 362 0.61 -23.55 11.56
CA PRO A 362 0.23 -23.66 10.16
C PRO A 362 0.06 -22.30 9.47
N GLN A 363 -0.59 -21.34 10.13
CA GLN A 363 -0.80 -19.98 9.59
C GLN A 363 0.52 -19.25 9.38
N SER A 364 1.44 -19.30 10.35
CA SER A 364 2.78 -18.71 10.24
C SER A 364 3.57 -19.36 9.12
N SER A 365 3.52 -20.68 8.99
CA SER A 365 4.15 -21.42 7.90
C SER A 365 3.59 -21.00 6.53
N ALA A 366 2.27 -20.83 6.42
CA ALA A 366 1.62 -20.33 5.20
C ALA A 366 2.04 -18.89 4.88
N LEU A 367 2.15 -18.03 5.89
CA LEU A 367 2.61 -16.65 5.75
C LEU A 367 4.07 -16.58 5.28
N PHE A 368 4.97 -17.40 5.83
CA PHE A 368 6.37 -17.42 5.37
C PHE A 368 6.50 -17.98 3.96
N ARG A 369 5.73 -19.02 3.59
CA ARG A 369 5.67 -19.46 2.18
C ARG A 369 5.17 -18.36 1.26
N PHE A 370 4.17 -17.59 1.68
CA PHE A 370 3.69 -16.43 0.95
C PHE A 370 4.79 -15.35 0.79
N MET A 371 5.50 -15.01 1.87
CA MET A 371 6.61 -14.05 1.84
C MET A 371 7.74 -14.52 0.92
N HIS A 372 8.11 -15.79 0.99
CA HIS A 372 9.09 -16.40 0.08
C HIS A 372 8.65 -16.23 -1.38
N GLN A 373 7.43 -16.62 -1.72
CA GLN A 373 6.92 -16.48 -3.09
C GLN A 373 6.90 -15.01 -3.56
N CYS A 374 6.58 -14.06 -2.68
CA CYS A 374 6.65 -12.63 -2.99
C CYS A 374 8.08 -12.19 -3.36
N VAL A 375 9.07 -12.53 -2.54
CA VAL A 375 10.47 -12.14 -2.78
C VAL A 375 11.05 -12.88 -3.98
N SER A 376 10.76 -14.18 -4.16
CA SER A 376 11.18 -14.92 -5.36
C SER A 376 10.57 -14.35 -6.63
N SER A 377 9.28 -13.94 -6.61
CA SER A 377 8.64 -13.29 -7.75
C SER A 377 9.31 -11.95 -8.09
N LEU A 378 9.68 -11.17 -7.08
CA LEU A 378 10.43 -9.93 -7.25
C LEU A 378 11.80 -10.20 -7.89
N TYR A 379 12.52 -11.21 -7.39
CA TYR A 379 13.82 -11.58 -7.91
C TYR A 379 13.71 -12.00 -9.39
N GLN A 380 12.91 -13.02 -9.70
CA GLN A 380 12.78 -13.61 -11.04
C GLN A 380 12.31 -12.60 -12.11
N ARG A 381 11.42 -11.66 -11.77
CA ARG A 381 10.84 -10.73 -12.74
C ARG A 381 11.67 -9.48 -12.98
N VAL A 382 12.43 -9.01 -11.99
CA VAL A 382 13.16 -7.73 -12.06
C VAL A 382 14.69 -7.93 -12.19
N ASN A 383 15.21 -9.13 -11.87
CA ASN A 383 16.55 -9.74 -11.99
C ASN A 383 17.80 -8.82 -11.95
N SER A 384 17.90 -7.78 -12.77
CA SER A 384 19.10 -6.94 -12.90
C SER A 384 19.11 -5.66 -12.03
N GLY A 385 17.95 -5.17 -11.57
CA GLY A 385 17.86 -3.89 -10.85
C GLY A 385 17.54 -3.98 -9.35
N CYS A 386 17.16 -5.16 -8.85
CA CYS A 386 16.62 -5.32 -7.49
C CYS A 386 17.20 -6.50 -6.71
N ALA A 387 18.32 -7.09 -7.16
CA ALA A 387 18.98 -8.20 -6.44
C ALA A 387 19.34 -7.81 -5.00
N ASP A 388 19.90 -6.62 -4.81
CA ASP A 388 20.26 -6.07 -3.50
C ASP A 388 19.02 -5.87 -2.59
N LEU A 389 17.89 -5.45 -3.16
CA LEU A 389 16.62 -5.34 -2.44
C LEU A 389 16.07 -6.72 -2.07
N ALA A 390 16.06 -7.67 -3.01
CA ALA A 390 15.58 -9.02 -2.78
C ALA A 390 16.40 -9.73 -1.68
N LEU A 391 17.73 -9.57 -1.71
CA LEU A 391 18.62 -10.09 -0.66
C LEU A 391 18.25 -9.52 0.72
N ARG A 392 18.09 -8.19 0.83
CA ARG A 392 17.68 -7.58 2.10
C ARG A 392 16.31 -8.08 2.58
N LEU A 393 15.37 -8.27 1.67
CA LEU A 393 14.04 -8.81 2.01
C LEU A 393 14.15 -10.26 2.47
N PHE A 394 14.92 -11.12 1.79
CA PHE A 394 15.15 -12.49 2.23
C PHE A 394 15.79 -12.55 3.61
N VAL A 395 16.83 -11.75 3.85
CA VAL A 395 17.50 -11.66 5.15
C VAL A 395 16.53 -11.19 6.25
N LEU A 396 15.71 -10.17 5.97
CA LEU A 396 14.72 -9.66 6.93
C LEU A 396 13.62 -10.71 7.25
N CYS A 397 13.15 -11.43 6.22
CA CYS A 397 12.24 -12.56 6.39
C CYS A 397 12.88 -13.68 7.22
N GLY A 398 14.15 -13.99 6.99
CA GLY A 398 14.93 -14.99 7.74
C GLY A 398 15.10 -14.63 9.21
N GLN A 399 15.42 -13.37 9.52
CA GLN A 399 15.48 -12.89 10.90
C GLN A 399 14.12 -12.98 11.62
N THR A 400 13.04 -12.61 10.93
CA THR A 400 11.68 -12.75 11.49
C THR A 400 11.31 -14.23 11.67
N ALA A 401 11.75 -15.07 10.73
CA ALA A 401 11.93 -16.53 10.82
C ALA A 401 12.37 -17.01 12.20
N ASP A 402 13.60 -16.61 12.53
CA ASP A 402 14.29 -16.95 13.76
C ASP A 402 13.59 -16.37 15.00
N GLU A 403 13.20 -15.08 14.94
CA GLU A 403 12.44 -14.41 16.01
C GLU A 403 11.14 -15.14 16.35
N THR A 404 10.53 -15.86 15.40
CA THR A 404 9.28 -16.59 15.59
C THR A 404 9.46 -18.08 15.91
N GLY A 405 10.69 -18.59 15.88
CA GLY A 405 11.01 -19.98 16.25
C GLY A 405 10.98 -20.98 15.10
N PHE A 406 10.84 -20.54 13.84
CA PHE A 406 10.82 -21.42 12.67
C PHE A 406 12.21 -21.54 12.03
N GLU A 407 13.04 -22.43 12.57
CA GLU A 407 14.44 -22.63 12.13
C GLU A 407 14.55 -23.02 10.65
N GLU A 408 13.84 -24.05 10.19
CA GLU A 408 13.95 -24.58 8.82
C GLU A 408 13.63 -23.51 7.77
N VAL A 409 12.59 -22.71 8.03
CA VAL A 409 12.16 -21.61 7.17
C VAL A 409 13.19 -20.49 7.17
N SER A 410 13.77 -20.18 8.33
CA SER A 410 14.84 -19.19 8.43
C SER A 410 16.08 -19.61 7.63
N TYR A 411 16.49 -20.89 7.76
CA TYR A 411 17.61 -21.45 7.01
C TYR A 411 17.42 -21.31 5.50
N GLU A 412 16.23 -21.68 4.99
CA GLU A 412 15.90 -21.55 3.56
C GLU A 412 16.01 -20.08 3.10
N PHE A 413 15.51 -19.12 3.87
CA PHE A 413 15.63 -17.70 3.52
C PHE A 413 17.09 -17.23 3.43
N PHE A 414 17.95 -17.65 4.36
CA PHE A 414 19.38 -17.34 4.29
C PHE A 414 20.08 -18.06 3.13
N ALA A 415 19.72 -19.31 2.85
CA ALA A 415 20.22 -20.05 1.70
C ALA A 415 19.91 -19.32 0.39
N GLN A 416 18.65 -18.88 0.20
CA GLN A 416 18.23 -18.08 -0.95
C GLN A 416 18.96 -16.73 -1.01
N ALA A 417 19.19 -16.07 0.13
CA ALA A 417 19.98 -14.84 0.18
C ALA A 417 21.43 -15.05 -0.29
N PHE A 418 22.06 -16.18 0.06
CA PHE A 418 23.38 -16.53 -0.46
C PHE A 418 23.36 -16.82 -1.96
N THR A 419 22.34 -17.52 -2.47
CA THR A 419 22.18 -17.76 -3.91
C THR A 419 22.06 -16.43 -4.68
N VAL A 420 21.24 -15.49 -4.19
CA VAL A 420 21.11 -14.16 -4.80
C VAL A 420 22.45 -13.41 -4.80
N TYR A 421 23.21 -13.49 -3.70
CA TYR A 421 24.54 -12.91 -3.60
C TYR A 421 25.51 -13.50 -4.65
N GLU A 422 25.53 -14.84 -4.79
CA GLU A 422 26.42 -15.57 -5.70
C GLU A 422 26.08 -15.30 -7.18
N ASP A 423 24.79 -15.29 -7.53
CA ASP A 423 24.35 -15.25 -8.93
C ASP A 423 24.27 -13.84 -9.51
N SER A 424 23.92 -12.83 -8.70
CA SER A 424 23.46 -11.53 -9.22
C SER A 424 24.15 -10.29 -8.64
N ILE A 425 24.91 -10.41 -7.55
CA ILE A 425 25.63 -9.26 -6.96
C ILE A 425 27.10 -9.30 -7.37
N SER A 426 27.44 -8.53 -8.40
CA SER A 426 28.81 -8.45 -8.95
C SER A 426 29.59 -7.21 -8.52
N ASP A 427 28.93 -6.11 -8.16
CA ASP A 427 29.61 -4.88 -7.74
C ASP A 427 30.32 -5.05 -6.39
N SER A 428 31.61 -4.69 -6.32
CA SER A 428 32.44 -4.91 -5.13
C SER A 428 31.91 -4.19 -3.89
N ARG A 429 31.31 -2.99 -4.03
CA ARG A 429 30.78 -2.24 -2.88
C ARG A 429 29.47 -2.86 -2.41
N ALA A 430 28.59 -3.23 -3.35
CA ALA A 430 27.35 -3.95 -3.05
C ALA A 430 27.63 -5.31 -2.40
N GLN A 431 28.64 -6.05 -2.87
CA GLN A 431 29.06 -7.33 -2.29
C GLN A 431 29.48 -7.19 -0.82
N PHE A 432 30.30 -6.18 -0.50
CA PHE A 432 30.70 -5.92 0.87
C PHE A 432 29.50 -5.60 1.77
N GLN A 433 28.59 -4.73 1.30
CA GLN A 433 27.38 -4.39 2.06
C GLN A 433 26.46 -5.60 2.26
N ALA A 434 26.26 -6.42 1.23
CA ALA A 434 25.46 -7.64 1.31
C ALA A 434 26.01 -8.63 2.35
N VAL A 435 27.33 -8.88 2.33
CA VAL A 435 27.99 -9.77 3.32
C VAL A 435 27.86 -9.20 4.74
N CYS A 436 28.00 -7.88 4.91
CA CYS A 436 27.81 -7.25 6.22
C CYS A 436 26.38 -7.39 6.72
N ILE A 437 25.37 -7.22 5.85
CA ILE A 437 23.96 -7.38 6.20
C ILE A 437 23.66 -8.82 6.60
N ILE A 438 24.13 -9.81 5.81
CA ILE A 438 23.96 -11.23 6.14
C ILE A 438 24.65 -11.56 7.47
N SER A 439 25.90 -11.13 7.67
CA SER A 439 26.64 -11.41 8.90
C SER A 439 26.00 -10.77 10.12
N SER A 440 25.57 -9.51 10.01
CA SER A 440 24.85 -8.82 11.09
C SER A 440 23.53 -9.52 11.41
N ALA A 441 22.81 -9.97 10.38
CA ALA A 441 21.55 -10.67 10.55
C ALA A 441 21.71 -12.03 11.24
N LEU A 442 22.70 -12.83 10.81
CA LEU A 442 23.06 -14.09 11.45
C LEU A 442 23.57 -13.88 12.88
N HIS A 443 24.29 -12.79 13.15
CA HIS A 443 24.69 -12.45 14.51
C HIS A 443 23.50 -12.10 15.41
N GLY A 444 22.36 -11.69 14.85
CA GLY A 444 21.11 -11.47 15.59
C GLY A 444 20.28 -12.73 15.82
N CYS A 445 20.52 -13.81 15.06
CA CYS A 445 19.73 -15.04 15.15
C CYS A 445 20.13 -15.86 16.38
N ARG A 446 19.16 -16.46 17.07
CA ARG A 446 19.37 -17.20 18.34
C ARG A 446 18.80 -18.61 18.33
N ASN A 447 17.92 -18.94 17.39
CA ASN A 447 17.17 -20.20 17.39
C ASN A 447 17.80 -21.29 16.50
N PHE A 448 18.90 -21.01 15.81
CA PHE A 448 19.59 -22.01 14.98
C PHE A 448 20.26 -23.10 15.80
N GLY A 449 20.10 -24.35 15.38
CA GLY A 449 20.94 -25.45 15.81
C GLY A 449 22.41 -25.22 15.45
N ARG A 450 23.32 -25.81 16.24
CA ARG A 450 24.77 -25.60 16.10
C ARG A 450 25.30 -25.91 14.70
N GLU A 451 24.80 -26.97 14.07
CA GLU A 451 25.25 -27.40 12.73
C GLU A 451 24.79 -26.45 11.62
N ASN A 452 23.50 -26.10 11.64
CA ASN A 452 22.92 -25.14 10.69
C ASN A 452 23.55 -23.75 10.85
N TYR A 453 23.80 -23.32 12.09
CA TYR A 453 24.49 -22.07 12.34
C TYR A 453 25.93 -22.08 11.81
N ASP A 454 26.72 -23.11 12.14
CA ASP A 454 28.13 -23.19 11.75
C ASP A 454 28.31 -23.23 10.23
N THR A 455 27.42 -23.91 9.51
CA THR A 455 27.42 -23.93 8.03
C THR A 455 27.16 -22.54 7.43
N LEU A 456 26.15 -21.81 7.92
CA LEU A 456 25.80 -20.46 7.44
C LEU A 456 26.91 -19.44 7.74
N ILE A 457 27.43 -19.41 8.97
CA ILE A 457 28.47 -18.45 9.35
C ILE A 457 29.80 -18.72 8.63
N THR A 458 30.14 -19.99 8.42
CA THR A 458 31.34 -20.37 7.65
C THR A 458 31.20 -19.93 6.19
N LYS A 459 30.01 -20.08 5.60
CA LYS A 459 29.72 -19.58 4.25
C LYS A 459 29.82 -18.05 4.20
N ALA A 460 29.22 -17.33 5.14
CA ALA A 460 29.31 -15.87 5.23
C ALA A 460 30.77 -15.38 5.32
N ALA A 461 31.56 -15.98 6.21
CA ALA A 461 32.98 -15.66 6.38
C ALA A 461 33.81 -15.99 5.14
N LEU A 462 33.50 -17.09 4.45
CA LEU A 462 34.16 -17.47 3.20
C LEU A 462 33.92 -16.39 2.13
N HIS A 463 32.69 -15.92 1.95
CA HIS A 463 32.37 -14.85 1.00
C HIS A 463 33.05 -13.52 1.37
N GLY A 464 33.05 -13.14 2.65
CA GLY A 464 33.82 -11.98 3.13
C GLY A 464 35.31 -12.09 2.81
N SER A 465 35.86 -13.31 2.91
CA SER A 465 37.26 -13.58 2.58
C SER A 465 37.57 -13.69 1.09
N LYS A 466 36.57 -13.70 0.21
CA LYS A 466 36.74 -13.73 -1.25
C LYS A 466 36.52 -12.36 -1.91
N LEU A 467 36.27 -11.31 -1.11
CA LEU A 467 36.15 -9.95 -1.61
C LEU A 467 37.45 -9.49 -2.30
N LEU A 468 37.29 -8.74 -3.39
CA LEU A 468 38.40 -8.30 -4.23
C LEU A 468 39.26 -7.20 -3.56
N LYS A 469 38.62 -6.22 -2.93
CA LYS A 469 39.30 -5.10 -2.28
C LYS A 469 39.84 -5.53 -0.92
N LYS A 470 41.16 -5.40 -0.72
CA LYS A 470 41.84 -5.80 0.53
C LYS A 470 41.31 -5.13 1.79
N PRO A 471 41.01 -3.80 1.80
CA PRO A 471 40.44 -3.18 3.00
C PRO A 471 39.06 -3.74 3.35
N ASP A 472 38.19 -3.91 2.36
CA ASP A 472 36.84 -4.47 2.55
C ASP A 472 36.90 -5.95 2.97
N GLN A 473 37.83 -6.72 2.39
CA GLN A 473 38.12 -8.11 2.77
C GLN A 473 38.58 -8.20 4.23
N CYS A 474 39.52 -7.34 4.65
CA CYS A 474 40.01 -7.29 6.03
C CYS A 474 38.87 -7.00 7.01
N ARG A 475 38.07 -5.97 6.72
CA ARG A 475 36.91 -5.57 7.50
C ARG A 475 35.86 -6.67 7.61
N ALA A 476 35.50 -7.30 6.49
CA ALA A 476 34.56 -8.41 6.49
C ALA A 476 35.06 -9.60 7.34
N VAL A 477 36.35 -9.93 7.25
CA VAL A 477 36.93 -11.08 7.98
C VAL A 477 36.98 -10.83 9.49
N TYR A 478 37.44 -9.66 9.95
CA TYR A 478 37.41 -9.40 11.39
C TYR A 478 35.98 -9.19 11.90
N LEU A 479 35.04 -8.66 11.11
CA LEU A 479 33.64 -8.56 11.52
C LEU A 479 32.99 -9.94 11.65
N ALA A 480 33.32 -10.86 10.75
CA ALA A 480 32.86 -12.24 10.82
C ALA A 480 33.29 -12.94 12.13
N SER A 481 34.37 -12.49 12.79
CA SER A 481 34.77 -13.06 14.10
C SER A 481 33.65 -13.00 15.15
N HIS A 482 32.75 -12.00 15.07
CA HIS A 482 31.60 -11.87 15.98
C HIS A 482 30.56 -12.97 15.80
N LEU A 483 30.55 -13.69 14.68
CA LEU A 483 29.64 -14.82 14.46
C LEU A 483 29.99 -16.01 15.36
N TRP A 484 31.27 -16.19 15.71
CA TRP A 484 31.72 -17.23 16.64
C TRP A 484 31.80 -16.74 18.10
N TRP A 485 31.36 -15.52 18.35
CA TRP A 485 31.37 -14.91 19.68
C TRP A 485 30.07 -14.15 19.93
N VAL A 486 29.02 -14.91 20.20
CA VAL A 486 27.70 -14.34 20.51
C VAL A 486 27.76 -13.73 21.91
N VAL A 487 27.42 -12.45 22.02
CA VAL A 487 27.26 -11.77 23.31
C VAL A 487 25.87 -12.07 23.85
N GLU A 488 25.80 -12.35 25.15
CA GLU A 488 24.52 -12.51 25.85
C GLU A 488 23.69 -11.24 25.69
N SER A 489 22.48 -11.38 25.11
CA SER A 489 21.47 -10.33 25.28
C SER A 489 20.93 -10.40 26.71
N PRO A 490 20.59 -9.26 27.34
CA PRO A 490 19.93 -9.27 28.64
C PRO A 490 18.68 -10.14 28.54
N GLN A 491 18.74 -11.29 29.19
CA GLN A 491 17.73 -12.34 29.14
C GLN A 491 16.43 -11.79 29.74
N LYS A 492 15.29 -12.04 29.10
CA LYS A 492 13.99 -11.83 29.76
C LYS A 492 13.82 -12.95 30.79
N GLU A 493 13.40 -12.62 32.00
CA GLU A 493 13.15 -13.59 33.07
C GLU A 493 12.20 -14.70 32.56
N GLY A 494 12.69 -15.93 32.43
CA GLY A 494 11.89 -17.10 32.05
C GLY A 494 12.45 -18.00 30.94
N ASP A 495 13.41 -17.55 30.13
CA ASP A 495 13.98 -18.38 29.06
C ASP A 495 15.06 -19.35 29.60
N GLU A 496 15.07 -20.60 29.10
CA GLU A 496 16.14 -21.57 29.33
C GLU A 496 17.52 -20.97 28.99
N PRO A 497 18.62 -21.39 29.66
CA PRO A 497 19.94 -20.85 29.38
C PRO A 497 20.30 -21.10 27.91
N ASN A 498 20.26 -20.04 27.10
CA ASN A 498 20.68 -20.09 25.71
C ASN A 498 22.13 -20.56 25.66
N ILE A 499 22.39 -21.65 24.95
CA ILE A 499 23.75 -22.14 24.70
C ILE A 499 24.47 -21.07 23.88
N VAL A 500 25.28 -20.24 24.53
CA VAL A 500 25.99 -19.16 23.87
C VAL A 500 27.08 -19.77 22.99
N TYR A 501 26.97 -19.57 21.68
CA TYR A 501 27.98 -20.03 20.74
C TYR A 501 29.26 -19.19 20.93
N ARG A 502 30.26 -19.80 21.60
CA ARG A 502 31.58 -19.21 21.85
C ARG A 502 32.67 -20.17 21.38
N ASP A 503 33.33 -19.81 20.30
CA ASP A 503 34.54 -20.50 19.83
C ASP A 503 35.70 -19.51 19.71
N GLY A 504 36.43 -19.36 20.82
CA GLY A 504 37.58 -18.45 20.89
C GLY A 504 38.72 -18.81 19.92
N LYS A 505 38.82 -20.06 19.46
CA LYS A 505 39.86 -20.47 18.50
C LYS A 505 39.53 -19.93 17.11
N ARG A 506 38.28 -20.09 16.67
CA ARG A 506 37.80 -19.53 15.39
C ARG A 506 37.88 -18.01 15.36
N VAL A 507 37.54 -17.34 16.47
CA VAL A 507 37.70 -15.89 16.62
C VAL A 507 39.16 -15.48 16.35
N LEU A 508 40.12 -16.17 16.99
CA LEU A 508 41.54 -15.88 16.81
C LEU A 508 42.02 -16.16 15.38
N GLU A 509 41.58 -17.26 14.75
CA GLU A 509 41.87 -17.56 13.35
C GLU A 509 41.41 -16.44 12.40
N CYS A 510 40.21 -15.90 12.63
CA CYS A 510 39.68 -14.77 11.88
C CYS A 510 40.50 -13.50 12.07
N LEU A 511 40.86 -13.16 13.32
CA LEU A 511 41.69 -11.98 13.60
C LEU A 511 43.09 -12.11 12.99
N GLN A 512 43.72 -13.28 13.07
CA GLN A 512 45.02 -13.55 12.44
C GLN A 512 44.93 -13.52 10.91
N ARG A 513 43.82 -13.98 10.33
CA ARG A 513 43.58 -13.87 8.89
C ARG A 513 43.38 -12.41 8.48
N ALA A 514 42.62 -11.62 9.24
CA ALA A 514 42.45 -10.19 8.99
C ALA A 514 43.80 -9.45 9.04
N LEU A 515 44.66 -9.78 10.02
CA LEU A 515 46.00 -9.21 10.14
C LEU A 515 46.85 -9.46 8.89
N ARG A 516 46.86 -10.70 8.36
CA ARG A 516 47.55 -11.03 7.10
C ARG A 516 47.00 -10.28 5.90
N VAL A 517 45.70 -10.01 5.85
CA VAL A 517 45.09 -9.22 4.76
C VAL A 517 45.45 -7.75 4.88
N ALA A 518 45.52 -7.20 6.09
CA ALA A 518 45.96 -5.83 6.35
C ALA A 518 47.45 -5.63 5.98
N ASP A 519 48.30 -6.60 6.28
CA ASP A 519 49.73 -6.59 5.87
C ASP A 519 49.91 -6.67 4.35
N ALA A 520 49.03 -7.39 3.66
CA ALA A 520 49.02 -7.46 2.20
C ALA A 520 48.46 -6.20 1.50
N CYS A 521 48.10 -5.14 2.25
CA CYS A 521 47.65 -3.87 1.69
C CYS A 521 48.88 -3.03 1.27
N MET A 522 48.91 -2.61 0.01
CA MET A 522 50.03 -1.82 -0.55
C MET A 522 50.10 -0.39 -0.01
N ASP A 523 48.95 0.20 0.34
CA ASP A 523 48.89 1.53 0.92
C ASP A 523 49.11 1.45 2.44
N THR A 524 50.25 1.97 2.88
CA THR A 524 50.66 1.94 4.27
C THR A 524 49.72 2.71 5.19
N ALA A 525 49.13 3.82 4.75
CA ALA A 525 48.20 4.59 5.59
C ALA A 525 46.92 3.80 5.86
N VAL A 526 46.39 3.12 4.84
CA VAL A 526 45.23 2.23 4.97
C VAL A 526 45.58 0.98 5.78
N SER A 527 46.76 0.40 5.59
CA SER A 527 47.23 -0.75 6.37
C SER A 527 47.31 -0.43 7.87
N VAL A 528 47.91 0.71 8.23
CA VAL A 528 48.00 1.18 9.63
C VAL A 528 46.61 1.40 10.23
N GLU A 529 45.69 2.04 9.49
CA GLU A 529 44.31 2.20 9.95
C GLU A 529 43.63 0.85 10.22
N LEU A 530 43.81 -0.13 9.32
CA LEU A 530 43.29 -1.49 9.50
C LEU A 530 43.91 -2.20 10.71
N PHE A 531 45.21 -2.01 10.98
CA PHE A 531 45.84 -2.56 12.19
C PHE A 531 45.23 -1.97 13.47
N ILE A 532 44.92 -0.67 13.49
CA ILE A 532 44.25 -0.02 14.62
C ILE A 532 42.82 -0.54 14.76
N GLU A 533 42.07 -0.68 13.67
CA GLU A 533 40.74 -1.29 13.67
C GLU A 533 40.78 -2.73 14.24
N ILE A 534 41.76 -3.53 13.82
CA ILE A 534 41.97 -4.90 14.35
C ILE A 534 42.33 -4.85 15.83
N LEU A 535 43.21 -3.93 16.27
CA LEU A 535 43.56 -3.75 17.68
C LEU A 535 42.32 -3.47 18.52
N ASN A 536 41.44 -2.58 18.07
CA ASN A 536 40.16 -2.31 18.73
C ASN A 536 39.29 -3.58 18.86
N ARG A 537 39.34 -4.50 17.88
CA ARG A 537 38.66 -5.80 17.97
C ARG A 537 39.31 -6.74 18.98
N TYR A 538 40.64 -6.80 19.03
CA TYR A 538 41.34 -7.57 20.08
C TYR A 538 41.01 -7.04 21.48
N VAL A 539 41.01 -5.71 21.66
CA VAL A 539 40.62 -5.02 22.89
C VAL A 539 39.18 -5.40 23.27
N TYR A 540 38.26 -5.39 22.32
CA TYR A 540 36.88 -5.82 22.55
C TYR A 540 36.79 -7.26 23.07
N TYR A 541 37.45 -8.23 22.42
CA TYR A 541 37.40 -9.63 22.86
C TYR A 541 38.11 -9.88 24.18
N PHE A 542 39.14 -9.09 24.48
CA PHE A 542 39.82 -9.11 25.76
C PHE A 542 38.87 -8.64 26.89
N ASP A 543 38.12 -7.56 26.66
CA ASP A 543 37.10 -7.04 27.60
C ASP A 543 35.96 -8.06 27.82
N GLN A 544 35.58 -8.80 26.77
CA GLN A 544 34.60 -9.89 26.85
C GLN A 544 35.16 -11.20 27.46
N GLN A 545 36.35 -11.15 28.09
CA GLN A 545 37.00 -12.29 28.76
C GLN A 545 37.24 -13.50 27.86
N ASN A 546 37.57 -13.28 26.58
CA ASN A 546 37.96 -14.38 25.71
C ASN A 546 39.37 -14.89 26.07
N GLU A 547 39.45 -16.05 26.71
CA GLU A 547 40.71 -16.66 27.19
C GLU A 547 41.73 -16.92 26.07
N THR A 548 41.30 -17.09 24.82
CA THR A 548 42.23 -17.32 23.69
C THR A 548 42.96 -16.06 23.27
N VAL A 549 42.40 -14.87 23.57
CA VAL A 549 43.01 -13.59 23.26
C VAL A 549 43.91 -13.18 24.42
N THR A 550 45.21 -13.45 24.26
CA THR A 550 46.22 -13.13 25.28
C THR A 550 46.83 -11.74 25.10
N THR A 551 47.38 -11.20 26.19
CA THR A 551 48.11 -9.90 26.21
C THR A 551 49.29 -9.86 25.23
N LYS A 552 49.84 -11.02 24.87
CA LYS A 552 50.91 -11.14 23.86
C LYS A 552 50.49 -10.61 22.49
N TYR A 553 49.26 -10.91 22.04
CA TYR A 553 48.76 -10.46 20.75
C TYR A 553 48.45 -8.95 20.75
N LEU A 554 47.96 -8.42 21.87
CA LEU A 554 47.75 -6.98 22.06
C LEU A 554 49.08 -6.21 22.00
N ASN A 555 50.06 -6.61 22.81
CA ASN A 555 51.37 -5.95 22.85
C ASN A 555 52.10 -6.05 21.52
N GLY A 556 52.08 -7.22 20.87
CA GLY A 556 52.70 -7.40 19.56
C GLY A 556 52.06 -6.53 18.47
N LEU A 557 50.74 -6.32 18.51
CA LEU A 557 50.06 -5.45 17.55
C LEU A 557 50.31 -3.96 17.83
N ILE A 558 50.37 -3.56 19.11
CA ILE A 558 50.76 -2.20 19.52
C ILE A 558 52.18 -1.89 19.03
N GLU A 559 53.13 -2.81 19.25
CA GLU A 559 54.52 -2.68 18.77
C GLU A 559 54.59 -2.59 17.25
N LEU A 560 53.83 -3.43 16.54
CA LEU A 560 53.75 -3.39 15.08
C LEU A 560 53.21 -2.05 14.55
N ILE A 561 52.19 -1.49 15.19
CA ILE A 561 51.63 -0.17 14.81
C ILE A 561 52.68 0.93 15.07
N TYR A 562 53.36 0.91 16.21
CA TYR A 562 54.45 1.86 16.49
C TYR A 562 55.58 1.78 15.45
N SER A 563 56.02 0.57 15.10
CA SER A 563 57.07 0.35 14.09
C SER A 563 56.66 0.90 12.72
N ASN A 564 55.42 0.66 12.28
CA ASN A 564 54.91 1.19 11.01
C ASN A 564 54.74 2.72 11.05
N LEU A 565 54.28 3.29 12.17
CA LEU A 565 54.16 4.74 12.31
C LEU A 565 55.53 5.45 12.33
N GLN A 566 56.58 4.81 12.83
CA GLN A 566 57.95 5.35 12.85
C GLN A 566 58.66 5.18 11.51
N SER A 567 58.54 4.02 10.87
CA SER A 567 59.22 3.70 9.60
C SER A 567 58.78 4.58 8.43
N ASN A 568 57.57 5.15 8.50
CA ASN A 568 57.02 6.04 7.46
C ASN A 568 57.19 7.54 7.78
N GLN A 569 57.91 7.88 8.85
CA GLN A 569 58.33 9.26 9.13
C GLN A 569 59.64 9.58 8.41
N THR A 570 59.58 9.70 7.09
CA THR A 570 60.74 10.17 6.31
C THR A 570 60.74 11.71 6.31
N GLU A 571 61.81 12.31 6.83
CA GLU A 571 62.14 13.75 6.76
C GLU A 571 61.18 14.74 7.45
N GLY A 572 60.82 14.53 8.72
CA GLY A 572 60.38 15.62 9.62
C GLY A 572 59.07 16.35 9.25
N ILE A 573 58.40 15.96 8.17
CA ILE A 573 57.08 16.43 7.77
C ILE A 573 56.13 15.27 8.04
N PRO A 574 55.16 15.40 8.98
CA PRO A 574 54.13 14.40 9.15
C PRO A 574 53.40 14.26 7.80
N SER A 575 53.42 13.07 7.21
CA SER A 575 52.55 12.81 6.07
C SER A 575 51.11 13.04 6.54
N SER A 576 50.42 13.98 5.91
CA SER A 576 49.05 14.36 6.29
C SER A 576 48.09 13.16 6.27
N SER A 577 48.41 12.13 5.49
CA SER A 577 47.69 10.85 5.45
C SER A 577 47.83 9.99 6.71
N LEU A 578 48.92 10.11 7.48
CA LEU A 578 49.16 9.33 8.71
C LEU A 578 48.73 10.05 9.99
N GLU A 579 48.38 11.34 9.91
CA GLU A 579 47.95 12.10 11.08
C GLU A 579 46.63 11.57 11.66
N SER A 580 45.67 11.19 10.79
CA SER A 580 44.39 10.64 11.24
C SER A 580 44.55 9.27 11.93
N PRO A 581 45.23 8.27 11.32
CA PRO A 581 45.52 7.01 12.01
C PRO A 581 46.28 7.20 13.33
N ARG A 582 47.24 8.13 13.38
CA ARG A 582 47.98 8.42 14.62
C ARG A 582 47.06 8.92 15.74
N ARG A 583 46.17 9.87 15.45
CA ARG A 583 45.18 10.35 16.43
C ARG A 583 44.20 9.25 16.85
N HIS A 584 43.81 8.36 15.95
CA HIS A 584 42.96 7.22 16.27
C HIS A 584 43.69 6.26 17.22
N PHE A 585 44.95 5.93 16.93
CA PHE A 585 45.76 5.07 17.78
C PHE A 585 45.98 5.66 19.19
N GLU A 586 46.29 6.95 19.30
CA GLU A 586 46.43 7.65 20.58
C GLU A 586 45.16 7.52 21.44
N ARG A 587 43.97 7.69 20.84
CA ARG A 587 42.69 7.49 21.54
C ARG A 587 42.49 6.04 22.00
N THR A 588 42.86 5.07 21.17
CA THR A 588 42.79 3.64 21.54
C THR A 588 43.71 3.34 22.72
N LEU A 589 44.93 3.90 22.74
CA LEU A 589 45.85 3.73 23.86
C LEU A 589 45.34 4.37 25.15
N ASP A 590 44.74 5.56 25.06
CA ASP A 590 44.12 6.21 26.23
C ASP A 590 42.96 5.37 26.80
N TYR A 591 42.15 4.75 25.93
CA TYR A 591 41.13 3.80 26.36
C TYR A 591 41.73 2.59 27.07
N ILE A 592 42.76 1.96 26.51
CA ILE A 592 43.44 0.80 27.13
C ILE A 592 44.03 1.19 28.49
N LYS A 593 44.66 2.38 28.61
CA LYS A 593 45.19 2.89 29.88
C LYS A 593 44.09 3.09 30.93
N SER A 594 42.93 3.62 30.52
CA SER A 594 41.79 3.82 31.43
C SER A 594 41.23 2.53 32.04
N ARG A 595 41.50 1.38 31.42
CA ARG A 595 41.04 0.06 31.88
C ARG A 595 42.05 -0.70 32.76
N GLU A 596 43.27 -0.19 32.91
CA GLU A 596 44.32 -0.72 33.80
C GLU A 596 44.58 -2.24 33.67
N TRP A 597 44.59 -2.78 32.45
CA TRP A 597 44.79 -4.22 32.23
C TRP A 597 46.21 -4.68 32.56
N GLU A 598 46.32 -5.71 33.41
CA GLU A 598 47.61 -6.29 33.80
C GLU A 598 48.35 -6.87 32.58
N GLY A 599 49.60 -6.42 32.38
CA GLY A 599 50.50 -6.96 31.35
C GLY A 599 50.34 -6.35 29.94
N VAL A 600 49.46 -5.36 29.74
CA VAL A 600 49.37 -4.62 28.47
C VAL A 600 50.27 -3.40 28.51
N VAL A 601 51.28 -3.34 27.64
CA VAL A 601 52.24 -2.24 27.56
C VAL A 601 51.76 -1.25 26.51
N THR A 602 51.39 -0.05 26.95
CA THR A 602 50.90 1.04 26.10
C THR A 602 51.96 2.09 25.76
N GLU A 603 53.16 1.95 26.33
CA GLU A 603 54.31 2.81 26.05
C GLU A 603 54.99 2.37 24.75
N PRO A 604 55.57 3.31 23.97
CA PRO A 604 56.35 2.95 22.79
C PRO A 604 57.52 2.04 23.21
N PRO A 605 57.88 1.03 22.38
CA PRO A 605 59.03 0.18 22.67
C PRO A 605 60.27 1.07 22.86
N ARG A 606 60.94 0.93 24.01
CA ARG A 606 62.22 1.61 24.25
C ARG A 606 63.21 1.11 23.21
N GLN A 607 63.77 2.05 22.43
CA GLN A 607 64.83 1.79 21.46
C GLN A 607 66.06 1.14 22.09
#